data_AF-A0A1V2RAL7-F1
#
_entry.id   AF-A0A1V2RAL7-F1
#
_cell.length_a   1.000
_cell.length_b   1.000
_cell.length_c   1.000
_cell.angle_alpha   90.00
_cell.angle_beta   90.00
_cell.angle_gamma   90.00
#
_symmetry.space_group_name_H-M   'P 1'
#
loop_
_entity.id
_entity.type
_entity.pdbx_description
1 polymer ?
#
loop_
_entity_poly.entity_id
_entity_poly.type
_entity_poly.pdbx_seq_one_letter_code
_entity_poly.pdbx_strand_id
1 'polypeptide(L)'
;MTTTAQRAPRNKGFRSPLAPHGTTARAKGRPQQGISGCGCDRCAAAARRYDKWRRLRNGTGDTLTVPAAPAAEHLRALMADGAGWTQIRTALNCSTSTISNILNGTTPRVRRATADKILALELTTVLAGRRTTDATGSIRRVRALQAAGHTCKIIGDTAGVDHTVIHALVNARTAEVSRSVADRITTAYDQLATAPGSNVRAVNRAARGGWPDPTWWEDWGGIDDPDAPESEPAGATPRYLAVAEDAEWLERQGYTRTQAAERLGVTRDGVQKAISRARKRQQREAA
;
A
#
# COMPACT_ATOMS: atom_id res chain seq x y z
N MET A 1 -1.17 51.89 -24.93
CA MET A 1 -2.08 51.55 -23.82
C MET A 1 -2.16 50.03 -23.73
N THR A 2 -1.28 49.42 -22.95
CA THR A 2 -1.20 47.96 -22.79
C THR A 2 -1.88 47.58 -21.49
N THR A 3 -3.07 47.00 -21.60
CA THR A 3 -3.91 46.57 -20.48
C THR A 3 -3.27 45.36 -19.79
N THR A 4 -2.73 45.59 -18.60
CA THR A 4 -2.22 44.53 -17.72
C THR A 4 -3.41 43.68 -17.25
N ALA A 5 -3.56 42.48 -17.81
CA ALA A 5 -4.57 41.52 -17.40
C ALA A 5 -4.35 41.11 -15.93
N GLN A 6 -5.21 41.60 -15.03
CA GLN A 6 -5.27 41.15 -13.64
C GLN A 6 -5.70 39.69 -13.58
N ARG A 7 -4.82 38.84 -13.04
CA ARG A 7 -5.14 37.43 -12.75
C ARG A 7 -6.27 37.34 -11.73
N ALA A 8 -7.32 36.60 -12.07
CA ALA A 8 -8.42 36.29 -11.17
C ALA A 8 -7.94 35.59 -9.88
N PRO A 9 -8.57 35.89 -8.71
CA PRO A 9 -8.18 35.27 -7.44
C PRO A 9 -8.47 33.77 -7.46
N ARG A 10 -7.46 32.96 -7.10
CA ARG A 10 -7.59 31.51 -7.00
C ARG A 10 -8.56 31.14 -5.86
N ASN A 11 -9.46 30.22 -6.18
CA ASN A 11 -10.52 29.65 -5.36
C ASN A 11 -10.09 29.43 -3.88
N LYS A 12 -10.88 29.93 -2.92
CA LYS A 12 -10.62 29.85 -1.46
C LYS A 12 -10.89 28.43 -0.95
N GLY A 13 -10.06 27.47 -1.36
CA GLY A 13 -10.03 26.12 -0.78
C GLY A 13 -9.57 26.16 0.68
N PHE A 14 -10.06 25.20 1.46
CA PHE A 14 -9.75 24.90 2.86
C PHE A 14 -8.38 25.44 3.31
N ARG A 15 -8.36 26.44 4.20
CA ARG A 15 -7.10 27.00 4.72
C ARG A 15 -6.44 25.93 5.59
N SER A 16 -5.31 25.36 5.16
CA SER A 16 -4.56 24.42 5.99
C SER A 16 -4.28 25.06 7.35
N PRO A 17 -4.41 24.31 8.47
CA PRO A 17 -4.22 24.85 9.80
C PRO A 17 -2.88 25.57 9.93
N LEU A 18 -2.84 26.56 10.82
CA LEU A 18 -1.61 27.29 11.12
C LEU A 18 -0.60 26.31 11.72
N ALA A 19 0.68 26.49 11.36
CA ALA A 19 1.74 25.70 11.95
C ALA A 19 1.79 25.93 13.48
N PRO A 20 2.14 24.91 14.28
CA PRO A 20 2.25 25.04 15.72
C PRO A 20 3.34 26.04 16.11
N HIS A 21 3.19 26.66 17.29
CA HIS A 21 4.21 27.54 17.87
C HIS A 21 5.51 26.78 18.10
N GLY A 22 6.65 27.50 18.04
CA GLY A 22 7.97 26.89 18.10
C GLY A 22 8.49 26.33 16.78
N THR A 23 7.82 26.61 15.66
CA THR A 23 8.28 26.22 14.32
C THR A 23 8.68 27.43 13.48
N THR A 24 9.64 27.24 12.57
CA THR A 24 10.03 28.26 11.59
C THR A 24 8.87 28.68 10.68
N ALA A 25 7.97 27.74 10.37
CA ALA A 25 6.77 28.01 9.55
C ALA A 25 5.80 28.97 10.25
N ARG A 26 5.58 28.79 11.56
CA ARG A 26 4.73 29.71 12.34
C ARG A 26 5.38 31.09 12.50
N ALA A 27 6.71 31.14 12.64
CA ALA A 27 7.46 32.40 12.72
C ALA A 27 7.37 33.23 11.42
N LYS A 28 7.40 32.58 10.25
CA LYS A 28 7.35 33.27 8.95
C LYS A 28 5.93 33.61 8.47
N GLY A 29 4.92 32.90 8.96
CA GLY A 29 3.53 33.11 8.52
C GLY A 29 3.29 32.71 7.06
N ARG A 30 2.20 33.22 6.48
CA ARG A 30 1.84 33.02 5.06
C ARG A 30 1.42 34.36 4.45
N PRO A 31 2.38 35.20 4.03
CA PRO A 31 2.08 36.55 3.52
C PRO A 31 1.14 36.55 2.31
N GLN A 32 1.30 35.57 1.41
CA GLN A 32 0.41 35.39 0.25
C GLN A 32 -1.07 35.12 0.62
N GLN A 33 -1.33 34.72 1.86
CA GLN A 33 -2.68 34.47 2.39
C GLN A 33 -3.13 35.55 3.39
N GLY A 34 -2.37 36.64 3.55
CA GLY A 34 -2.62 37.71 4.52
C GLY A 34 -2.36 37.32 5.97
N ILE A 35 -1.62 36.23 6.22
CA ILE A 35 -1.37 35.71 7.57
C ILE A 35 0.02 36.13 8.01
N SER A 36 0.10 36.96 9.04
CA SER A 36 1.36 37.40 9.64
C SER A 36 2.08 36.27 10.39
N GLY A 37 3.39 36.40 10.49
CA GLY A 37 4.23 35.53 11.31
C GLY A 37 4.03 35.77 12.80
N CYS A 38 4.29 34.76 13.61
CA CYS A 38 4.28 34.89 15.07
C CYS A 38 5.63 35.35 15.61
N GLY A 39 5.64 36.41 16.41
CA GLY A 39 6.83 36.98 17.04
C GLY A 39 7.22 36.41 18.41
N CYS A 40 6.53 35.38 18.93
CA CYS A 40 6.86 34.86 20.26
C CYS A 40 8.25 34.20 20.29
N ASP A 41 8.88 34.17 21.46
CA ASP A 41 10.27 33.72 21.62
C ASP A 41 10.53 32.32 21.07
N ARG A 42 9.59 31.39 21.26
CA ARG A 42 9.69 30.03 20.73
C ARG A 42 9.76 30.02 19.19
N CYS A 43 8.92 30.81 18.53
CA CYS A 43 8.90 30.93 17.07
C CYS A 43 10.15 31.66 16.56
N ALA A 44 10.55 32.75 17.22
CA ALA A 44 11.75 33.50 16.89
C ALA A 44 13.03 32.65 17.03
N ALA A 45 13.15 31.88 18.13
CA ALA A 45 14.26 30.96 18.34
C ALA A 45 14.33 29.86 17.26
N ALA A 46 13.19 29.30 16.86
CA ALA A 46 13.11 28.33 15.77
C ALA A 46 13.52 28.93 14.42
N ALA A 47 13.15 30.19 14.14
CA ALA A 47 13.58 30.90 12.95
C ALA A 47 15.10 31.15 12.96
N ARG A 48 15.66 31.65 14.07
CA ARG A 48 17.11 31.88 14.23
C ARG A 48 17.91 30.60 14.05
N ARG A 49 17.46 29.49 14.64
CA ARG A 49 18.11 28.17 14.48
C ARG A 49 18.14 27.73 13.02
N TYR A 50 17.01 27.84 12.31
CA TYR A 50 16.92 27.52 10.90
C TYR A 50 17.84 28.41 10.05
N ASP A 51 17.88 29.72 10.34
CA ASP A 51 18.73 30.65 9.59
C ASP A 51 20.22 30.39 9.83
N LYS A 52 20.62 30.02 11.06
CA LYS A 52 22.00 29.58 11.36
C LYS A 52 22.36 28.34 10.54
N TRP A 53 21.50 27.31 10.56
CA TRP A 53 21.69 26.09 9.77
C TRP A 53 21.78 26.37 8.26
N ARG A 54 20.88 27.21 7.74
CA ARG A 54 20.88 27.62 6.33
C ARG A 54 22.16 28.37 5.95
N ARG A 55 22.62 29.31 6.77
CA ARG A 55 23.85 30.08 6.52
C ARG A 55 25.07 29.17 6.51
N LEU A 56 25.17 28.24 7.45
CA LEU A 56 26.25 27.25 7.49
C LEU A 56 26.28 26.44 6.20
N ARG A 57 25.15 25.85 5.80
CA ARG A 57 25.05 25.05 4.56
C ARG A 57 25.41 25.83 3.30
N ASN A 58 24.94 27.07 3.19
CA ASN A 58 25.29 27.92 2.06
C ASN A 58 26.79 28.27 2.05
N GLY A 59 27.39 28.48 3.23
CA GLY A 59 28.82 28.77 3.37
C GLY A 59 29.72 27.59 3.02
N THR A 60 29.24 26.35 3.19
CA THR A 60 29.96 25.12 2.81
C THR A 60 29.71 24.70 1.35
N GLY A 61 29.02 25.52 0.54
CA GLY A 61 28.66 25.20 -0.85
C GLY A 61 27.50 24.20 -1.01
N ASP A 62 26.96 23.67 0.09
CA ASP A 62 25.82 22.75 0.10
C ASP A 62 24.49 23.52 0.12
N THR A 63 24.22 24.23 -0.98
CA THR A 63 23.02 25.05 -1.12
C THR A 63 21.74 24.22 -1.06
N LEU A 64 20.71 24.75 -0.40
CA LEU A 64 19.41 24.08 -0.26
C LEU A 64 18.66 23.85 -1.58
N THR A 65 18.97 24.66 -2.58
CA THR A 65 18.38 24.55 -3.92
C THR A 65 19.47 24.36 -4.95
N VAL A 66 19.14 23.64 -6.02
CA VAL A 66 20.00 23.35 -7.17
C VAL A 66 19.25 23.70 -8.47
N PRO A 67 19.95 23.89 -9.60
CA PRO A 67 19.30 24.06 -10.90
C PRO A 67 18.34 22.92 -11.21
N ALA A 68 17.16 23.25 -11.75
CA ALA A 68 16.15 22.25 -12.07
C ALA A 68 16.40 21.54 -13.41
N ALA A 69 17.27 22.08 -14.26
CA ALA A 69 17.49 21.59 -15.62
C ALA A 69 17.91 20.11 -15.69
N PRO A 70 18.88 19.61 -14.88
CA PRO A 70 19.25 18.19 -14.93
C PRO A 70 18.10 17.25 -14.54
N ALA A 71 17.31 17.64 -13.55
CA ALA A 71 16.13 16.89 -13.14
C ALA A 71 15.06 16.87 -14.25
N ALA A 72 14.87 17.99 -14.94
CA ALA A 72 13.92 18.07 -16.06
C ALA A 72 14.38 17.22 -17.27
N GLU A 73 15.67 17.23 -17.58
CA GLU A 73 16.27 16.40 -18.62
C GLU A 73 16.09 14.91 -18.33
N HIS A 74 16.43 14.47 -17.11
CA HIS A 74 16.25 13.09 -16.68
C HIS A 74 14.80 12.62 -16.77
N LEU A 75 13.85 13.47 -16.33
CA LEU A 75 12.43 13.15 -16.44
C LEU A 75 11.97 13.02 -17.90
N ARG A 76 12.50 13.83 -18.81
CA ARG A 76 12.18 13.72 -20.25
C ARG A 76 12.80 12.46 -20.85
N ALA A 77 14.02 12.10 -20.47
CA ALA A 77 14.66 10.86 -20.90
C ALA A 77 13.84 9.64 -20.48
N LEU A 78 13.46 9.54 -19.20
CA LEU A 78 12.58 8.48 -18.71
C LEU A 78 11.26 8.39 -19.51
N MET A 79 10.64 9.54 -19.81
CA MET A 79 9.40 9.57 -20.60
C MET A 79 9.60 9.14 -22.05
N ALA A 80 10.72 9.53 -22.67
CA ALA A 80 11.08 9.09 -24.02
C ALA A 80 11.30 7.56 -24.06
N ASP A 81 11.87 7.01 -23.00
CA ASP A 81 12.10 5.57 -22.82
C ASP A 81 10.85 4.79 -22.37
N GLY A 82 9.68 5.44 -22.36
CA GLY A 82 8.38 4.79 -22.15
C GLY A 82 7.82 4.86 -20.73
N ALA A 83 8.42 5.63 -19.82
CA ALA A 83 7.85 5.89 -18.51
C ALA A 83 6.60 6.78 -18.61
N GLY A 84 5.48 6.31 -18.06
CA GLY A 84 4.23 7.06 -17.99
C GLY A 84 4.22 8.10 -16.85
N TRP A 85 3.48 9.19 -17.08
CA TRP A 85 3.32 10.30 -16.13
C TRP A 85 2.91 9.87 -14.71
N THR A 86 1.89 9.01 -14.61
CA THR A 86 1.38 8.51 -13.32
C THR A 86 2.42 7.67 -12.59
N GLN A 87 3.24 6.91 -13.31
CA GLN A 87 4.26 6.03 -12.73
C GLN A 87 5.39 6.85 -12.11
N ILE A 88 5.88 7.85 -12.85
CA ILE A 88 6.87 8.82 -12.35
C ILE A 88 6.35 9.53 -11.09
N ARG A 89 5.09 9.96 -11.10
CA ARG A 89 4.48 10.63 -9.93
C ARG A 89 4.44 9.71 -8.71
N THR A 90 4.02 8.46 -8.90
CA THR A 90 3.95 7.47 -7.82
C THR A 90 5.33 7.15 -7.27
N ALA A 91 6.32 6.92 -8.15
CA ALA A 91 7.68 6.58 -7.75
C ALA A 91 8.38 7.72 -6.98
N LEU A 92 8.16 8.97 -7.38
CA LEU A 92 8.77 10.14 -6.74
C LEU A 92 8.06 10.60 -5.46
N ASN A 93 6.81 10.16 -5.25
CA ASN A 93 5.91 10.68 -4.22
C ASN A 93 5.92 12.23 -4.16
N CYS A 94 5.86 12.86 -5.34
CA CYS A 94 5.88 14.31 -5.49
C CYS A 94 4.53 14.80 -6.04
N SER A 95 4.18 16.05 -5.74
CA SER A 95 2.94 16.64 -6.28
C SER A 95 3.03 16.76 -7.80
N THR A 96 1.90 16.55 -8.48
CA THR A 96 1.76 16.72 -9.94
C THR A 96 2.26 18.11 -10.39
N SER A 97 1.93 19.13 -9.61
CA SER A 97 2.35 20.51 -9.85
C SER A 97 3.86 20.70 -9.78
N THR A 98 4.56 19.99 -8.89
CA THR A 98 6.02 20.09 -8.76
C THR A 98 6.70 19.51 -9.98
N ILE A 99 6.32 18.29 -10.38
CA ILE A 99 6.89 17.61 -11.56
C ILE A 99 6.61 18.43 -12.84
N SER A 100 5.37 18.92 -13.01
CA SER A 100 4.99 19.76 -14.15
C SER A 100 5.79 21.07 -14.22
N ASN A 101 5.97 21.76 -13.09
CA ASN A 101 6.72 23.01 -13.05
C ASN A 101 8.22 22.82 -13.37
N ILE A 102 8.78 21.65 -13.05
CA ILE A 102 10.17 21.29 -13.37
C ILE A 102 10.30 21.04 -14.88
N LEU A 103 9.43 20.20 -15.44
CA LEU A 103 9.44 19.85 -16.86
C LEU A 103 9.18 21.05 -17.78
N ASN A 104 8.26 21.93 -17.37
CA ASN A 104 7.93 23.14 -18.12
C ASN A 104 8.95 24.27 -17.93
N GLY A 105 9.96 24.08 -17.08
CA GLY A 105 10.97 25.11 -16.78
C GLY A 105 10.45 26.30 -15.97
N THR A 106 9.19 26.28 -15.53
CA THR A 106 8.57 27.34 -14.71
C THR A 106 9.32 27.59 -13.40
N THR A 107 10.02 26.57 -12.89
CA THR A 107 10.81 26.66 -11.65
C THR A 107 12.29 26.44 -11.96
N PRO A 108 13.12 27.50 -12.05
CA PRO A 108 14.53 27.37 -12.46
C PRO A 108 15.41 26.69 -11.39
N ARG A 109 14.97 26.70 -10.12
CA ARG A 109 15.67 26.08 -8.99
C ARG A 109 14.73 25.25 -8.15
N VAL A 110 15.14 24.03 -7.82
CA VAL A 110 14.39 23.11 -6.96
C VAL A 110 15.18 22.78 -5.69
N ARG A 111 14.51 22.25 -4.68
CA ARG A 111 15.20 21.74 -3.48
C ARG A 111 16.12 20.59 -3.89
N ARG A 112 17.34 20.58 -3.34
CA ARG A 112 18.33 19.52 -3.58
C ARG A 112 17.74 18.12 -3.38
N ALA A 113 17.11 17.88 -2.24
CA ALA A 113 16.45 16.61 -1.94
C ALA A 113 15.38 16.17 -2.97
N THR A 114 14.72 17.11 -3.67
CA THR A 114 13.79 16.77 -4.76
C THR A 114 14.55 16.44 -6.03
N ALA A 115 15.59 17.19 -6.36
CA ALA A 115 16.45 16.91 -7.51
C ALA A 115 17.14 15.55 -7.36
N ASP A 116 17.72 15.24 -6.20
CA ASP A 116 18.41 13.98 -5.94
C ASP A 116 17.45 12.79 -6.09
N LYS A 117 16.21 12.91 -5.59
CA LYS A 117 15.17 11.89 -5.78
C LYS A 117 14.81 11.67 -7.25
N ILE A 118 14.76 12.75 -8.03
CA ILE A 118 14.47 12.66 -9.46
C ILE A 118 15.64 12.00 -10.19
N LEU A 119 16.86 12.42 -9.91
CA LEU A 119 18.06 11.91 -10.58
C LEU A 119 18.37 10.47 -10.21
N ALA A 120 18.01 10.01 -9.01
CA ALA A 120 18.15 8.62 -8.60
C ALA A 120 17.02 7.70 -9.12
N LEU A 121 16.03 8.25 -9.85
CA LEU A 121 14.91 7.46 -10.34
C LEU A 121 15.32 6.67 -11.60
N GLU A 122 15.38 5.35 -11.47
CA GLU A 122 15.70 4.45 -12.57
C GLU A 122 14.46 4.03 -13.37
N LEU A 123 14.62 3.82 -14.68
CA LEU A 123 13.54 3.36 -15.57
C LEU A 123 12.95 2.03 -15.12
N THR A 124 13.79 1.09 -14.68
CA THR A 124 13.37 -0.22 -14.16
C THR A 124 12.41 -0.09 -12.98
N THR A 125 12.68 0.84 -12.07
CA THR A 125 11.82 1.15 -10.93
C THR A 125 10.48 1.75 -11.38
N VAL A 126 10.48 2.59 -12.40
CA VAL A 126 9.27 3.21 -12.94
C VAL A 126 8.39 2.20 -13.70
N LEU A 127 9.03 1.29 -14.45
CA LEU A 127 8.36 0.27 -15.24
C LEU A 127 8.02 -1.00 -14.45
N ALA A 128 8.53 -1.19 -13.23
CA ALA A 128 8.21 -2.35 -12.40
C ALA A 128 6.69 -2.55 -12.21
N GLY A 129 5.91 -1.45 -12.16
CA GLY A 129 4.45 -1.50 -12.12
C GLY A 129 3.76 -1.98 -13.39
N ARG A 130 4.47 -2.04 -14.54
CA ARG A 130 3.99 -2.56 -15.83
C ARG A 130 4.24 -4.06 -16.00
N ARG A 131 5.16 -4.66 -15.24
CA ARG A 131 5.43 -6.10 -15.36
C ARG A 131 4.16 -6.84 -14.97
N THR A 132 3.59 -7.57 -15.92
CA THR A 132 2.49 -8.47 -15.66
C THR A 132 3.00 -9.68 -14.88
N THR A 133 2.13 -10.22 -14.04
CA THR A 133 2.34 -11.47 -13.32
C THR A 133 1.11 -12.34 -13.53
N ASP A 134 1.27 -13.63 -13.32
CA ASP A 134 0.17 -14.57 -13.34
C ASP A 134 -0.97 -14.11 -12.41
N ALA A 135 -2.20 -14.17 -12.93
CA ALA A 135 -3.37 -13.66 -12.22
C ALA A 135 -3.94 -14.65 -11.19
N THR A 136 -3.48 -15.90 -11.14
CA THR A 136 -4.09 -16.98 -10.33
C THR A 136 -4.20 -16.59 -8.86
N GLY A 137 -3.11 -16.08 -8.27
CA GLY A 137 -3.12 -15.61 -6.88
C GLY A 137 -4.11 -14.46 -6.64
N SER A 138 -4.29 -13.55 -7.62
CA SER A 138 -5.26 -12.47 -7.54
C SER A 138 -6.70 -12.97 -7.68
N ILE A 139 -6.93 -13.90 -8.61
CA ILE A 139 -8.24 -14.53 -8.84
C ILE A 139 -8.70 -15.27 -7.58
N ARG A 140 -7.83 -16.09 -6.99
CA ARG A 140 -8.12 -16.89 -5.79
C ARG A 140 -8.42 -16.00 -4.59
N ARG A 141 -7.62 -14.96 -4.34
CA ARG A 141 -7.89 -13.99 -3.27
C ARG A 141 -9.25 -13.32 -3.41
N VAL A 142 -9.59 -12.82 -4.61
CA VAL A 142 -10.87 -12.14 -4.82
C VAL A 142 -12.06 -13.11 -4.68
N ARG A 143 -11.91 -14.36 -5.13
CA ARG A 143 -12.93 -15.41 -4.97
C ARG A 143 -13.09 -15.83 -3.51
N ALA A 144 -11.99 -15.98 -2.77
CA ALA A 144 -12.02 -16.28 -1.35
C ALA A 144 -12.70 -15.17 -0.55
N LEU A 145 -12.43 -13.89 -0.87
CA LEU A 145 -13.17 -12.78 -0.25
C LEU A 145 -14.67 -12.82 -0.55
N GLN A 146 -15.10 -13.27 -1.73
CA GLN A 146 -16.52 -13.51 -2.00
C GLN A 146 -17.09 -14.65 -1.18
N ALA A 147 -16.35 -15.74 -1.00
CA ALA A 147 -16.73 -16.85 -0.13
C ALA A 147 -16.87 -16.40 1.33
N ALA A 148 -16.02 -15.46 1.78
CA ALA A 148 -16.15 -14.78 3.06
C ALA A 148 -17.28 -13.74 3.13
N GLY A 149 -18.02 -13.50 2.03
CA GLY A 149 -19.19 -12.62 1.98
C GLY A 149 -18.92 -11.16 1.59
N HIS A 150 -17.73 -10.84 1.09
CA HIS A 150 -17.40 -9.50 0.58
C HIS A 150 -17.85 -9.32 -0.87
N THR A 151 -18.38 -8.14 -1.21
CA THR A 151 -18.81 -7.84 -2.59
C THR A 151 -17.64 -7.37 -3.45
N CYS A 152 -17.73 -7.53 -4.79
CA CYS A 152 -16.74 -6.97 -5.71
C CYS A 152 -16.50 -5.46 -5.49
N LYS A 153 -17.56 -4.73 -5.09
CA LYS A 153 -17.46 -3.31 -4.77
C LYS A 153 -16.58 -3.06 -3.56
N ILE A 154 -16.84 -3.75 -2.44
CA ILE A 154 -16.03 -3.61 -1.22
C ILE A 154 -14.57 -3.98 -1.51
N ILE A 155 -14.33 -5.09 -2.21
CA ILE A 155 -12.98 -5.54 -2.56
C ILE A 155 -12.27 -4.48 -3.43
N GLY A 156 -12.96 -3.95 -4.44
CA GLY A 156 -12.44 -2.91 -5.31
C GLY A 156 -12.15 -1.60 -4.58
N ASP A 157 -13.06 -1.14 -3.73
CA ASP A 157 -12.91 0.08 -2.93
C ASP A 157 -11.71 -0.05 -1.97
N THR A 158 -11.58 -1.18 -1.28
CA THR A 158 -10.46 -1.46 -0.36
C THR A 158 -9.12 -1.57 -1.10
N ALA A 159 -9.09 -2.25 -2.26
CA ALA A 159 -7.89 -2.32 -3.09
C ALA A 159 -7.60 -1.00 -3.81
N GLY A 160 -8.60 -0.12 -3.95
CA GLY A 160 -8.67 1.03 -4.88
C GLY A 160 -8.58 0.63 -6.36
N VAL A 161 -8.95 -0.60 -6.68
CA VAL A 161 -8.94 -1.16 -8.04
C VAL A 161 -10.35 -1.05 -8.62
N ASP A 162 -10.44 -0.68 -9.90
CA ASP A 162 -11.74 -0.47 -10.54
C ASP A 162 -12.61 -1.75 -10.51
N HIS A 163 -13.91 -1.57 -10.34
CA HIS A 163 -14.88 -2.66 -10.26
C HIS A 163 -14.83 -3.59 -11.49
N THR A 164 -14.56 -3.06 -12.68
CA THR A 164 -14.45 -3.88 -13.91
C THR A 164 -13.29 -4.86 -13.85
N VAL A 165 -12.16 -4.46 -13.26
CA VAL A 165 -10.98 -5.31 -13.06
C VAL A 165 -11.28 -6.40 -12.03
N ILE A 166 -11.89 -6.04 -10.90
CA ILE A 166 -12.33 -7.03 -9.90
C ILE A 166 -13.30 -8.05 -10.53
N HIS A 167 -14.26 -7.57 -11.32
CA HIS A 167 -15.21 -8.45 -12.01
C HIS A 167 -14.52 -9.36 -13.04
N ALA A 168 -13.50 -8.88 -13.76
CA ALA A 168 -12.72 -9.71 -14.67
C ALA A 168 -11.98 -10.83 -13.91
N LEU A 169 -11.40 -10.51 -12.75
CA LEU A 169 -10.67 -11.47 -11.91
C LEU A 169 -11.56 -12.53 -11.30
N VAL A 170 -12.72 -12.16 -10.73
CA VAL A 170 -13.70 -13.12 -10.20
C VAL A 170 -14.05 -14.18 -11.24
N ASN A 171 -14.24 -13.74 -12.49
CA ASN A 171 -14.62 -14.60 -13.60
C ASN A 171 -13.42 -15.23 -14.33
N ALA A 172 -12.20 -15.07 -13.82
CA ALA A 172 -10.96 -15.56 -14.43
C ALA A 172 -10.82 -15.21 -15.92
N ARG A 173 -11.23 -13.99 -16.31
CA ARG A 173 -11.17 -13.52 -17.72
C ARG A 173 -9.79 -13.00 -18.14
N THR A 174 -8.84 -12.96 -17.22
CA THR A 174 -7.50 -12.41 -17.41
C THR A 174 -6.47 -13.40 -16.89
N ALA A 175 -5.58 -13.88 -17.75
CA ALA A 175 -4.48 -14.75 -17.35
C ALA A 175 -3.36 -13.98 -16.63
N GLU A 176 -3.23 -12.69 -16.93
CA GLU A 176 -2.21 -11.82 -16.36
C GLU A 176 -2.80 -10.55 -15.76
N VAL A 177 -2.14 -10.04 -14.72
CA VAL A 177 -2.42 -8.73 -14.12
C VAL A 177 -1.13 -7.96 -13.91
N SER A 178 -1.18 -6.63 -13.94
CA SER A 178 -0.04 -5.83 -13.52
C SER A 178 0.36 -6.15 -12.08
N ARG A 179 1.65 -6.24 -11.78
CA ARG A 179 2.16 -6.45 -10.40
C ARG A 179 1.55 -5.48 -9.39
N SER A 180 1.37 -4.21 -9.76
CA SER A 180 0.73 -3.23 -8.88
C SER A 180 -0.71 -3.60 -8.50
N VAL A 181 -1.49 -4.18 -9.42
CA VAL A 181 -2.85 -4.67 -9.12
C VAL A 181 -2.78 -5.89 -8.21
N ALA A 182 -1.87 -6.83 -8.47
CA ALA A 182 -1.67 -8.00 -7.61
C ALA A 182 -1.33 -7.60 -6.17
N ASP A 183 -0.36 -6.71 -5.97
CA ASP A 183 0.05 -6.22 -4.63
C ASP A 183 -1.10 -5.56 -3.87
N ARG A 184 -1.94 -4.79 -4.58
CA ARG A 184 -3.11 -4.11 -4.00
C ARG A 184 -4.21 -5.09 -3.62
N ILE A 185 -4.41 -6.14 -4.41
CA ILE A 185 -5.36 -7.21 -4.10
C ILE A 185 -4.87 -8.00 -2.89
N THR A 186 -3.58 -8.32 -2.81
CA THR A 186 -2.98 -8.94 -1.61
C THR A 186 -3.23 -8.09 -0.36
N THR A 187 -2.96 -6.79 -0.44
CA THR A 187 -3.22 -5.86 0.66
C THR A 187 -4.69 -5.83 1.07
N ALA A 188 -5.63 -5.85 0.10
CA ALA A 188 -7.05 -5.89 0.39
C ALA A 188 -7.49 -7.24 0.99
N TYR A 189 -6.88 -8.33 0.55
CA TYR A 189 -7.10 -9.67 1.08
C TYR A 189 -6.70 -9.72 2.56
N ASP A 190 -5.51 -9.27 2.90
CA ASP A 190 -5.01 -9.28 4.29
C ASP A 190 -5.92 -8.47 5.23
N GLN A 191 -6.53 -7.40 4.74
CA GLN A 191 -7.47 -6.56 5.51
C GLN A 191 -8.85 -7.19 5.69
N LEU A 192 -9.35 -7.88 4.67
CA LEU A 192 -10.73 -8.35 4.63
C LEU A 192 -10.88 -9.83 5.04
N ALA A 193 -9.84 -10.65 4.90
CA ALA A 193 -9.88 -12.07 5.20
C ALA A 193 -10.23 -12.38 6.66
N THR A 194 -9.85 -11.50 7.60
CA THR A 194 -10.08 -11.70 9.03
C THR A 194 -11.50 -11.39 9.50
N ALA A 195 -12.33 -10.77 8.67
CA ALA A 195 -13.67 -10.33 9.04
C ALA A 195 -14.71 -10.82 8.03
N PRO A 196 -15.82 -11.45 8.46
CA PRO A 196 -16.86 -11.88 7.54
C PRO A 196 -17.58 -10.68 6.93
N GLY A 197 -17.82 -10.75 5.63
CA GLY A 197 -18.72 -9.83 4.94
C GLY A 197 -20.18 -10.21 5.16
N SER A 198 -21.09 -9.27 4.93
CA SER A 198 -22.53 -9.45 5.17
C SER A 198 -23.33 -9.91 3.95
N ASN A 199 -22.70 -10.12 2.79
CA ASN A 199 -23.41 -10.34 1.54
C ASN A 199 -23.64 -11.82 1.22
N VAL A 200 -24.86 -12.29 1.50
CA VAL A 200 -25.30 -13.68 1.20
C VAL A 200 -25.23 -14.03 -0.29
N ARG A 201 -25.43 -13.07 -1.21
CA ARG A 201 -25.37 -13.34 -2.66
C ARG A 201 -23.93 -13.65 -3.11
N ALA A 202 -22.94 -12.98 -2.52
CA ALA A 202 -21.53 -13.27 -2.78
C ALA A 202 -21.17 -14.68 -2.29
N VAL A 203 -21.59 -15.04 -1.07
CA VAL A 203 -21.40 -16.39 -0.51
C VAL A 203 -22.04 -17.45 -1.41
N ASN A 204 -23.30 -17.27 -1.80
CA ASN A 204 -24.00 -18.22 -2.69
C ASN A 204 -23.37 -18.33 -4.08
N ARG A 205 -22.77 -17.24 -4.58
CA ARG A 205 -22.01 -17.27 -5.83
C ARG A 205 -20.74 -18.10 -5.68
N ALA A 206 -19.99 -17.88 -4.60
CA ALA A 206 -18.78 -18.64 -4.31
C ALA A 206 -19.06 -20.13 -4.11
N ALA A 207 -20.12 -20.48 -3.38
CA ALA A 207 -20.56 -21.86 -3.19
C ALA A 207 -20.88 -22.55 -4.53
N ARG A 208 -21.62 -21.89 -5.43
CA ARG A 208 -21.92 -22.41 -6.77
C ARG A 208 -20.66 -22.56 -7.64
N GLY A 209 -19.69 -21.70 -7.44
CA GLY A 209 -18.40 -21.74 -8.13
C GLY A 209 -17.39 -22.73 -7.54
N GLY A 210 -17.69 -23.33 -6.39
CA GLY A 210 -16.76 -24.19 -5.66
C GLY A 210 -15.53 -23.44 -5.12
N TRP A 211 -15.66 -22.14 -4.84
CA TRP A 211 -14.50 -21.32 -4.46
C TRP A 211 -14.18 -21.44 -2.97
N PRO A 212 -12.93 -21.80 -2.61
CA PRO A 212 -12.53 -21.87 -1.21
C PRO A 212 -12.55 -20.51 -0.53
N ASP A 213 -12.87 -20.49 0.76
CA ASP A 213 -12.81 -19.29 1.60
C ASP A 213 -11.39 -19.02 2.12
N PRO A 214 -11.13 -17.86 2.78
CA PRO A 214 -9.80 -17.54 3.29
C PRO A 214 -9.28 -18.55 4.31
N THR A 215 -10.16 -19.14 5.12
CA THR A 215 -9.80 -20.15 6.13
C THR A 215 -9.28 -21.42 5.47
N TRP A 216 -9.88 -21.82 4.35
CA TRP A 216 -9.40 -22.95 3.57
C TRP A 216 -7.97 -22.71 3.07
N TRP A 217 -7.68 -21.51 2.54
CA TRP A 217 -6.32 -21.16 2.07
C TRP A 217 -5.32 -21.03 3.22
N GLU A 218 -5.75 -20.66 4.43
CA GLU A 218 -4.92 -20.72 5.63
C GLU A 218 -4.57 -22.16 6.03
N ASP A 219 -5.48 -23.10 5.82
CA ASP A 219 -5.32 -24.51 6.20
C ASP A 219 -4.47 -25.30 5.20
N TRP A 220 -4.61 -25.01 3.91
CA TRP A 220 -3.97 -25.78 2.84
C TRP A 220 -2.80 -25.04 2.16
N GLY A 221 -2.74 -23.72 2.25
CA GLY A 221 -1.69 -22.91 1.61
C GLY A 221 -1.79 -22.88 0.08
N GLY A 222 -0.73 -22.44 -0.59
CA GLY A 222 -0.63 -22.51 -2.05
C GLY A 222 -1.50 -21.50 -2.82
N ILE A 223 -2.00 -20.44 -2.18
CA ILE A 223 -2.88 -19.47 -2.86
C ILE A 223 -2.25 -18.84 -4.12
N ASP A 224 -0.92 -18.73 -4.16
CA ASP A 224 -0.13 -18.21 -5.29
C ASP A 224 0.46 -19.30 -6.19
N ASP A 225 0.37 -20.57 -5.80
CA ASP A 225 0.92 -21.69 -6.56
C ASP A 225 -0.14 -22.17 -7.56
N PRO A 226 0.07 -22.03 -8.88
CA PRO A 226 -0.91 -22.41 -9.88
C PRO A 226 -1.31 -23.88 -9.80
N ASP A 227 -0.41 -24.75 -9.31
CA ASP A 227 -0.63 -26.18 -9.19
C ASP A 227 -1.29 -26.58 -7.85
N ALA A 228 -1.52 -25.62 -6.95
CA ALA A 228 -2.21 -25.91 -5.69
C ALA A 228 -3.66 -26.35 -5.95
N PRO A 229 -4.13 -27.40 -5.24
CA PRO A 229 -5.51 -27.86 -5.37
C PRO A 229 -6.48 -26.78 -4.87
N GLU A 230 -7.69 -26.72 -5.44
CA GLU A 230 -8.78 -25.83 -4.98
C GLU A 230 -9.89 -26.63 -4.26
N SER A 231 -9.62 -27.89 -3.93
CA SER A 231 -10.46 -28.79 -3.15
C SER A 231 -9.58 -29.54 -2.16
N GLU A 232 -10.18 -30.12 -1.10
CA GLU A 232 -9.43 -30.92 -0.13
C GLU A 232 -8.62 -32.03 -0.84
N PRO A 233 -7.27 -32.01 -0.76
CA PRO A 233 -6.44 -33.02 -1.39
C PRO A 233 -6.60 -34.36 -0.67
N ALA A 234 -6.86 -35.42 -1.44
CA ALA A 234 -7.02 -36.76 -0.90
C ALA A 234 -5.73 -37.23 -0.18
N GLY A 235 -5.87 -37.61 1.08
CA GLY A 235 -4.76 -38.15 1.88
C GLY A 235 -3.79 -37.11 2.46
N ALA A 236 -4.07 -35.80 2.30
CA ALA A 236 -3.27 -34.75 2.90
C ALA A 236 -3.86 -34.30 4.25
N THR A 237 -3.00 -33.91 5.19
CA THR A 237 -3.42 -33.40 6.50
C THR A 237 -3.45 -31.85 6.47
N PRO A 238 -4.59 -31.21 6.78
CA PRO A 238 -4.65 -29.75 6.85
C PRO A 238 -3.74 -29.22 7.97
N ARG A 239 -3.17 -28.03 7.76
CA ARG A 239 -2.16 -27.43 8.65
C ARG A 239 -2.64 -27.35 10.11
N TYR A 240 -3.90 -27.03 10.36
CA TYR A 240 -4.41 -26.94 11.73
C TYR A 240 -4.47 -28.28 12.45
N LEU A 241 -4.65 -29.41 11.75
CA LEU A 241 -4.61 -30.74 12.38
C LEU A 241 -3.18 -31.12 12.72
N ALA A 242 -2.23 -30.94 11.79
CA ALA A 242 -0.81 -31.18 12.06
C ALA A 242 -0.32 -30.35 13.26
N VAL A 243 -0.65 -29.06 13.30
CA VAL A 243 -0.30 -28.18 14.43
C VAL A 243 -0.98 -28.63 15.73
N ALA A 244 -2.23 -29.10 15.69
CA ALA A 244 -2.93 -29.58 16.88
C ALA A 244 -2.31 -30.88 17.41
N GLU A 245 -2.01 -31.84 16.54
CA GLU A 245 -1.37 -33.12 16.89
C GLU A 245 0.01 -32.91 17.50
N ASP A 246 0.84 -32.07 16.87
CA ASP A 246 2.17 -31.75 17.36
C ASP A 246 2.11 -30.99 18.69
N ALA A 247 1.18 -30.06 18.84
CA ALA A 247 0.99 -29.33 20.09
C ALA A 247 0.52 -30.24 21.23
N GLU A 248 -0.43 -31.15 20.97
CA GLU A 248 -0.91 -32.14 21.95
C GLU A 248 0.18 -33.17 22.30
N TRP A 249 1.06 -33.50 21.36
CA TRP A 249 2.25 -34.30 21.63
C TRP A 249 3.22 -33.57 22.57
N LEU A 250 3.52 -32.29 22.31
CA LEU A 250 4.38 -31.48 23.17
C LEU A 250 3.79 -31.27 24.57
N GLU A 251 2.47 -31.06 24.69
CA GLU A 251 1.78 -30.97 25.98
C GLU A 251 1.94 -32.26 26.80
N ARG A 252 1.87 -33.44 26.17
CA ARG A 252 2.11 -34.73 26.82
C ARG A 252 3.55 -34.90 27.32
N GLN A 253 4.52 -34.24 26.68
CA GLN A 253 5.91 -34.21 27.13
C GLN A 253 6.16 -33.17 28.24
N GLY A 254 5.11 -32.52 28.75
CA GLY A 254 5.20 -31.54 29.84
C GLY A 254 5.46 -30.11 29.38
N TYR A 255 5.45 -29.83 28.07
CA TYR A 255 5.58 -28.46 27.58
C TYR A 255 4.28 -27.68 27.72
N THR A 256 4.40 -26.40 28.04
CA THR A 256 3.26 -25.47 28.03
C THR A 256 2.88 -25.10 26.59
N ARG A 257 1.63 -24.66 26.37
CA ARG A 257 1.17 -24.17 25.05
C ARG A 257 2.06 -23.08 24.43
N THR A 258 2.63 -22.22 25.26
CA THR A 258 3.53 -21.16 24.80
C THR A 258 4.84 -21.75 24.26
N GLN A 259 5.42 -22.72 24.98
CA GLN A 259 6.63 -23.43 24.55
C GLN A 259 6.37 -24.31 23.33
N ALA A 260 5.18 -24.92 23.24
CA ALA A 260 4.77 -25.67 22.06
C ALA A 260 4.67 -24.76 20.83
N ALA A 261 4.03 -23.58 20.98
CA ALA A 261 3.92 -22.61 19.91
C ALA A 261 5.29 -22.12 19.40
N GLU A 262 6.22 -21.82 20.32
CA GLU A 262 7.59 -21.41 19.99
C GLU A 262 8.32 -22.49 19.17
N ARG A 263 8.22 -23.76 19.59
CA ARG A 263 8.85 -24.88 18.85
C ARG A 263 8.25 -25.12 17.48
N LEU A 264 6.94 -24.96 17.35
CA LEU A 264 6.22 -25.16 16.10
C LEU A 264 6.30 -23.94 15.16
N GLY A 265 6.95 -22.85 15.59
CA GLY A 265 7.07 -21.62 14.80
C GLY A 265 5.72 -20.93 14.56
N VAL A 266 4.76 -21.09 15.47
CA VAL A 266 3.42 -20.50 15.40
C VAL A 266 3.12 -19.66 16.64
N THR A 267 2.05 -18.87 16.60
CA THR A 267 1.61 -18.10 17.77
C THR A 267 0.86 -18.99 18.76
N ARG A 268 0.89 -18.64 20.05
CA ARG A 268 0.09 -19.31 21.10
C ARG A 268 -1.39 -19.36 20.74
N ASP A 269 -1.93 -18.25 20.23
CA ASP A 269 -3.32 -18.18 19.76
C ASP A 269 -3.56 -19.07 18.55
N GLY A 270 -2.57 -19.21 17.66
CA GLY A 270 -2.59 -20.17 16.54
C GLY A 270 -2.74 -21.62 17.01
N VAL A 271 -1.95 -22.04 18.01
CA VAL A 271 -2.08 -23.36 18.64
C VAL A 271 -3.46 -23.55 19.27
N GLN A 272 -3.94 -22.56 20.03
CA GLN A 272 -5.26 -22.62 20.67
C GLN A 272 -6.39 -22.78 19.64
N LYS A 273 -6.33 -22.03 18.52
CA LYS A 273 -7.29 -22.11 17.42
C LYS A 273 -7.21 -23.47 16.72
N ALA A 274 -6.01 -23.97 16.45
CA ALA A 274 -5.79 -25.27 15.83
C ALA A 274 -6.44 -26.41 16.63
N ILE A 275 -6.15 -26.50 17.93
CA ILE A 275 -6.75 -27.49 18.84
C ILE A 275 -8.28 -27.37 18.89
N SER A 276 -8.80 -26.14 18.99
CA SER A 276 -10.25 -25.91 19.01
C SER A 276 -10.94 -26.39 17.74
N ARG A 277 -10.33 -26.16 16.57
CA ARG A 277 -10.85 -26.60 15.26
C ARG A 277 -10.73 -28.12 15.09
N ALA A 278 -9.62 -28.72 15.50
CA ALA A 278 -9.42 -30.18 15.48
C ALA A 278 -10.52 -30.91 16.27
N ARG A 279 -10.82 -30.42 17.48
CA ARG A 279 -11.90 -30.96 18.32
C ARG A 279 -13.28 -30.83 17.67
N LYS A 280 -13.58 -29.69 17.05
CA LYS A 280 -14.85 -29.50 16.32
C LYS A 280 -14.98 -30.45 15.14
N ARG A 281 -13.89 -30.75 14.42
CA ARG A 281 -13.89 -31.74 13.34
C ARG A 281 -14.17 -33.14 13.87
N GLN A 282 -13.45 -33.58 14.92
CA GLN A 282 -13.70 -34.87 15.58
C GLN A 282 -15.15 -35.01 16.05
N GLN A 283 -15.74 -33.95 16.62
CA GLN A 283 -17.15 -33.93 17.03
C GLN A 283 -18.13 -34.05 15.86
N ARG A 284 -17.81 -33.48 14.68
CA ARG A 284 -18.63 -33.61 13.47
C ARG A 284 -18.49 -34.98 12.81
N GLU A 285 -17.32 -35.61 12.91
CA GLU A 285 -17.08 -36.96 12.37
C GLU A 285 -17.68 -38.06 13.25
N ALA A 286 -17.88 -37.79 14.54
CA ALA A 286 -18.51 -38.71 15.50
C ALA A 286 -20.04 -38.62 15.54
N ALA A 287 -20.65 -37.65 14.85
CA ALA A 287 -22.09 -37.38 14.82
C ALA A 287 -22.71 -37.84 13.49
#